data_AF-A0A937WT72-F1
#
_entry.id   AF-A0A937WT72-F1
#
_cell.length_a   1.000
_cell.length_b   1.000
_cell.length_c   1.000
_cell.angle_alpha   90.00
_cell.angle_beta   90.00
_cell.angle_gamma   90.00
#
_symmetry.space_group_name_H-M   'P 1'
#
loop_
_entity.id
_entity.type
_entity.pdbx_description
1 polymer ?
#
loop_
_entity_poly.entity_id
_entity_poly.type
_entity_poly.pdbx_seq_one_letter_code
_entity_poly.pdbx_strand_id
1 'polypeptide(L)'
;MRNSILSILIIIIFSFPNRGLAYWIWTPESGKWVNPKYAVKDSPEEQFEYAMAYYIAKDYKKSLSEFEKLVRYYPLSRFAPEAQLYIGL
;
A
#
# COMPACT_ATOMS: atom_id res chain seq x y z
N MET A 1 -31.34 32.28 -17.28
CA MET A 1 -29.87 32.41 -17.31
C MET A 1 -29.22 31.95 -16.00
N ARG A 2 -29.54 32.53 -14.84
CA ARG A 2 -28.97 32.13 -13.52
C ARG A 2 -29.16 30.64 -13.17
N ASN A 3 -30.36 30.10 -13.38
CA ASN A 3 -30.66 28.69 -13.06
C ASN A 3 -29.95 27.71 -14.01
N SER A 4 -29.77 28.11 -15.27
CA SER A 4 -29.05 27.34 -16.29
C SER A 4 -27.55 27.23 -15.96
N ILE A 5 -26.96 28.29 -15.41
CA ILE A 5 -25.56 28.30 -14.96
C ILE A 5 -25.37 27.34 -13.77
N LEU A 6 -26.31 27.34 -12.81
CA LEU A 6 -26.31 26.40 -11.68
C LEU A 6 -26.40 24.94 -12.15
N SER A 7 -27.26 24.64 -13.14
CA SER A 7 -27.36 23.30 -13.71
C SER A 7 -26.06 22.84 -14.38
N ILE A 8 -25.39 23.73 -15.12
CA ILE A 8 -24.11 23.42 -15.77
C ILE A 8 -23.00 23.15 -14.74
N LEU A 9 -22.94 23.95 -13.67
CA LEU A 9 -21.97 23.76 -12.60
C LEU A 9 -22.16 22.41 -11.88
N ILE A 10 -23.40 21.99 -11.65
CA ILE A 10 -23.72 20.69 -11.06
C ILE A 10 -23.25 19.55 -11.97
N ILE A 11 -23.54 19.63 -13.28
CA ILE A 11 -23.13 18.61 -14.24
C ILE A 11 -21.60 18.46 -14.28
N ILE A 12 -20.85 19.56 -14.23
CA ILE A 12 -19.38 19.53 -14.22
C ILE A 12 -18.85 18.80 -12.97
N ILE A 13 -19.43 19.07 -11.79
CA ILE A 13 -19.03 18.43 -10.53
C ILE A 13 -19.23 16.91 -10.57
N PHE A 14 -20.33 16.43 -11.17
CA PHE A 14 -20.64 15.00 -11.27
C PHE A 14 -19.97 14.30 -12.46
N SER A 15 -19.36 15.04 -13.39
CA SER A 15 -18.66 14.47 -14.55
C SER A 15 -17.21 14.03 -14.25
N PHE A 16 -16.67 14.39 -13.08
CA PHE A 16 -15.36 13.90 -12.68
C PHE A 16 -15.46 12.45 -12.19
N PRO A 17 -14.71 11.50 -12.79
CA PRO A 17 -14.69 10.14 -12.28
C PRO A 17 -14.08 10.16 -10.88
N ASN A 18 -14.91 9.91 -9.86
CA ASN A 18 -14.42 9.57 -8.54
C ASN A 18 -13.65 8.26 -8.67
N ARG A 19 -12.32 8.30 -8.48
CA ARG A 19 -11.55 7.08 -8.31
C ARG A 19 -12.03 6.44 -7.02
N GLY A 20 -12.90 5.45 -7.14
CA GLY A 20 -13.33 4.61 -6.02
C GLY A 20 -12.12 3.86 -5.51
N LEU A 21 -11.43 4.43 -4.52
CA LEU A 21 -10.30 3.78 -3.89
C LEU A 21 -10.84 2.93 -2.74
N ALA A 22 -11.40 1.76 -3.10
CA ALA A 22 -11.81 0.76 -2.13
C ALA A 22 -10.54 0.15 -1.51
N TYR A 23 -9.98 0.84 -0.52
CA TYR A 23 -8.77 0.42 0.16
C TYR A 23 -9.01 -0.66 1.20
N TRP A 24 -10.25 -0.88 1.63
CA TRP A 24 -10.59 -1.86 2.67
C TRP A 24 -11.32 -3.05 2.06
N ILE A 25 -10.76 -4.24 2.27
CA ILE A 25 -11.33 -5.51 1.80
C ILE A 25 -11.60 -6.37 3.03
N TRP A 26 -12.80 -6.95 3.12
CA TRP A 26 -13.11 -7.93 4.14
C TRP A 26 -12.44 -9.27 3.78
N THR A 27 -11.66 -9.83 4.70
CA THR A 27 -11.01 -11.13 4.54
C THR A 27 -11.68 -12.18 5.42
N PRO A 28 -12.42 -13.17 4.86
CA PRO A 28 -13.10 -14.19 5.64
C PRO A 28 -12.16 -15.05 6.49
N GLU A 29 -10.96 -15.32 6.00
CA GLU A 29 -9.94 -16.13 6.67
C GLU A 29 -9.48 -15.51 7.99
N SER A 30 -9.27 -14.19 8.01
CA SER A 30 -8.79 -13.48 9.21
C SER A 30 -9.92 -12.82 10.01
N GLY A 31 -11.12 -12.71 9.44
CA GLY A 31 -12.25 -11.98 10.02
C GLY A 31 -11.98 -10.48 10.18
N LYS A 32 -11.16 -9.89 9.31
CA LYS A 32 -10.75 -8.47 9.41
C LYS A 32 -10.93 -7.73 8.09
N TRP A 33 -11.20 -6.44 8.21
CA TRP A 33 -10.99 -5.49 7.12
C TRP A 33 -9.49 -5.23 7.01
N VAL A 34 -8.92 -5.53 5.86
CA VAL A 34 -7.49 -5.32 5.57
C VAL A 34 -7.34 -4.29 4.48
N ASN A 35 -6.27 -3.52 4.57
CA ASN A 35 -5.85 -2.65 3.48
C ASN A 35 -4.69 -3.30 2.73
N PRO A 36 -4.89 -3.83 1.50
CA PRO A 36 -3.84 -4.54 0.76
C PRO A 36 -2.57 -3.72 0.55
N LYS A 37 -2.69 -2.38 0.51
CA LYS A 37 -1.54 -1.49 0.38
C LYS A 37 -0.58 -1.61 1.57
N TYR A 38 -1.11 -1.85 2.76
CA TYR A 38 -0.35 -1.92 4.02
C TYR A 38 -0.27 -3.33 4.59
N ALA A 39 -0.77 -4.33 3.86
CA ALA A 39 -0.65 -5.72 4.25
C ALA A 39 0.82 -6.14 4.27
N VAL A 40 1.16 -6.93 5.28
CA VAL A 40 2.46 -7.56 5.51
C VAL A 40 2.29 -9.08 5.55
N LYS A 41 3.38 -9.82 5.40
CA LYS A 41 3.42 -11.28 5.61
C LYS A 41 3.22 -11.63 7.08
N ASP A 42 3.04 -12.90 7.39
CA ASP A 42 2.69 -13.31 8.76
C ASP A 42 3.90 -13.21 9.70
N SER A 43 5.11 -13.41 9.17
CA SER A 43 6.37 -13.29 9.92
C SER A 43 7.32 -12.22 9.33
N PRO A 44 8.22 -11.65 10.15
CA PRO A 44 9.24 -10.73 9.65
C PRO A 44 10.22 -11.40 8.66
N GLU A 45 10.44 -12.71 8.77
CA GLU A 45 11.27 -13.47 7.84
C GLU A 45 10.63 -13.55 6.46
N GLU A 46 9.36 -13.95 6.40
CA GLU A 46 8.60 -13.96 5.14
C GLU A 46 8.49 -12.56 4.53
N GLN A 47 8.31 -11.52 5.34
CA GLN A 47 8.27 -10.14 4.86
C GLN A 47 9.63 -9.73 4.27
N PHE A 48 10.73 -10.15 4.90
CA PHE A 48 12.09 -9.89 4.40
C PHE A 48 12.34 -10.61 3.07
N GLU A 49 12.04 -11.90 3.00
CA GLU A 49 12.16 -12.70 1.77
C GLU A 49 11.29 -12.14 0.64
N TYR A 50 10.09 -11.68 0.96
CA TYR A 50 9.19 -11.05 0.00
C TYR A 50 9.78 -9.74 -0.55
N ALA A 51 10.39 -8.90 0.29
CA ALA A 51 11.09 -7.70 -0.15
C ALA A 51 12.35 -8.02 -0.99
N MET A 52 13.09 -9.06 -0.61
CA MET A 52 14.27 -9.56 -1.33
C MET A 52 13.92 -10.12 -2.70
N ALA A 53 12.78 -10.80 -2.85
CA ALA A 53 12.34 -11.30 -4.15
C ALA A 53 12.18 -10.16 -5.17
N TYR A 54 11.65 -9.01 -4.74
CA TYR A 54 11.59 -7.82 -5.60
C TYR A 54 12.97 -7.21 -5.85
N TYR A 55 13.86 -7.19 -4.85
CA TYR A 55 15.22 -6.70 -5.00
C TYR A 55 15.99 -7.51 -6.07
N ILE A 56 15.92 -8.85 -5.98
CA ILE A 56 16.53 -9.79 -6.93
C ILE A 56 15.94 -9.61 -8.34
N ALA A 57 14.63 -9.37 -8.43
CA ALA A 57 13.94 -9.05 -9.68
C ALA A 57 14.25 -7.63 -10.20
N LYS A 58 15.07 -6.84 -9.48
CA LYS A 58 15.41 -5.44 -9.77
C LYS A 58 14.22 -4.48 -9.73
N ASP A 59 13.10 -4.88 -9.13
CA ASP A 59 11.96 -4.00 -8.83
C ASP A 59 12.23 -3.27 -7.51
N TYR A 60 13.22 -2.37 -7.54
CA TYR A 60 13.69 -1.66 -6.35
C TYR A 60 12.59 -0.81 -5.70
N LYS A 61 11.62 -0.33 -6.48
CA LYS A 61 10.50 0.45 -5.95
C LYS A 61 9.60 -0.39 -5.05
N LYS A 62 9.25 -1.61 -5.48
CA LYS A 62 8.49 -2.52 -4.63
C LYS A 62 9.32 -3.05 -3.47
N SER A 63 10.58 -3.39 -3.74
CA SER A 63 11.52 -3.83 -2.70
C SER A 63 11.62 -2.81 -1.55
N LEU A 64 11.87 -1.54 -1.87
CA LEU A 64 11.89 -0.44 -0.92
C LEU A 64 10.60 -0.38 -0.10
N SER A 65 9.45 -0.42 -0.77
CA SER A 65 8.15 -0.37 -0.08
C SER A 65 7.94 -1.55 0.87
N GLU A 66 8.40 -2.76 0.54
CA GLU A 66 8.24 -3.94 1.38
C GLU A 66 9.24 -3.96 2.55
N PHE A 67 10.47 -3.45 2.36
CA PHE A 67 11.42 -3.23 3.46
C PHE A 67 10.95 -2.13 4.43
N GLU A 68 10.38 -1.03 3.93
CA GLU A 68 9.78 0.00 4.78
C GLU A 68 8.64 -0.55 5.65
N LYS A 69 7.81 -1.44 5.08
CA LYS A 69 6.80 -2.16 5.87
C LYS A 69 7.45 -3.05 6.93
N LEU A 70 8.51 -3.78 6.60
CA LEU A 70 9.21 -4.62 7.58
C LEU A 70 9.66 -3.79 8.79
N VAL A 71 10.36 -2.68 8.56
CA VAL A 71 10.86 -1.81 9.62
C VAL A 71 9.71 -1.20 10.43
N ARG A 72 8.58 -0.87 9.79
CA ARG A 72 7.41 -0.29 10.46
C ARG A 72 6.65 -1.30 11.32
N TYR A 73 6.40 -2.50 10.81
CA TYR A 73 5.53 -3.49 11.45
C TYR A 73 6.30 -4.48 12.32
N TYR A 74 7.59 -4.69 12.06
CA TYR A 74 8.47 -5.58 12.81
C TYR A 74 9.77 -4.90 13.27
N PRO A 75 9.68 -3.75 13.97
CA PRO A 75 10.85 -2.94 14.32
C PRO A 75 11.86 -3.66 15.23
N LEU A 76 11.41 -4.67 15.99
CA LEU A 76 12.25 -5.45 16.90
C LEU A 76 12.73 -6.78 16.30
N SER A 77 12.40 -7.06 15.04
CA SER A 77 12.86 -8.29 14.39
C SER A 77 14.35 -8.24 14.09
N ARG A 78 15.00 -9.40 14.07
CA ARG A 78 16.41 -9.52 13.65
C ARG A 78 16.65 -9.06 12.21
N PHE A 79 15.59 -8.99 11.40
CA PHE A 79 15.62 -8.56 10.00
C PHE A 79 15.50 -7.05 9.83
N ALA A 80 15.10 -6.30 10.87
CA ALA A 80 14.93 -4.85 10.77
C ALA A 80 16.23 -4.09 10.44
N PRO A 81 17.40 -4.40 11.06
CA PRO A 81 18.66 -3.76 10.69
C PRO A 81 19.06 -4.03 9.24
N GLU A 82 18.88 -5.27 8.78
CA GLU A 82 19.20 -5.65 7.40
C GLU A 82 18.25 -4.97 6.40
N ALA A 83 16.94 -4.93 6.70
CA ALA A 83 15.98 -4.18 5.88
C ALA A 83 16.34 -2.69 5.76
N GLN A 84 16.81 -2.05 6.84
CA GLN A 84 17.28 -0.66 6.78
C GLN A 84 18.50 -0.48 5.87
N LEU A 85 19.39 -1.47 5.80
CA LEU A 85 20.51 -1.43 4.85
C LEU A 85 20.02 -1.42 3.41
N TYR A 86 19.07 -2.29 3.06
CA TYR A 86 18.50 -2.33 1.70
C TYR A 86 17.66 -1.10 1.35
N ILE A 87 17.04 -0.43 2.33
CA ILE A 87 16.35 0.85 2.12
C ILE A 87 17.34 1.95 1.68
N GLY A 88 18.59 1.88 2.12
CA GLY A 88 19.63 2.89 1.85
C GLY A 88 20.48 2.66 0.60
N LEU A 89 20.33 1.53 -0.09
CA LEU A 89 21.06 1.17 -1.32
C LEU A 89 20.38 1.70 -2.58
#